data_AF-A0A6G4ZQ05-F1
#
_entry.id   AF-A0A6G4ZQ05-F1
#
_cell.length_a   1.000
_cell.length_b   1.000
_cell.length_c   1.000
_cell.angle_alpha   90.00
_cell.angle_beta   90.00
_cell.angle_gamma   90.00
#
_symmetry.space_group_name_H-M   'P 1'
#
loop_
_entity.id
_entity.type
_entity.pdbx_description
1 polymer ?
#
loop_
_entity_poly.entity_id
_entity_poly.type
_entity_poly.pdbx_seq_one_letter_code
_entity_poly.pdbx_strand_id
1 'polypeptide(L)'
;MKKTLLTFLAPLTLLAADESCCDSYNDCCMNWKFAISPLLWQAHEEGLDYAIKNQSGLAFINNNGNVKRIDFDWEWGVRLNLEYDTCCIGDLEVEWTYFRTTGKDSTSAIFPEAIFPVWTIPGSSITPSTKAKANWKLILNLLDLRLGAHYCPTCFLELRPFLALSTGWLNQKFDIESSGGVSQGGAALTVLDDDIDMKNDFWGIGPKFGLKTNWNLGCGFSLFGNGNIAILYGEFDLSQKEKILFEGLTPATTYLDIRKDKFWLSRVYLDF
;
A
#
# COMPACT_ATOMS: atom_id res chain seq x y z
N MET A 1 -3.15 2.04 15.09
CA MET A 1 -2.22 1.63 14.02
C MET A 1 -2.69 0.30 13.46
N LYS A 2 -3.50 0.33 12.40
CA LYS A 2 -4.01 -0.85 11.71
C LYS A 2 -3.24 -1.04 10.40
N LYS A 3 -3.06 -2.31 10.04
CA LYS A 3 -2.11 -2.81 9.05
C LYS A 3 -2.67 -2.63 7.64
N THR A 4 -1.92 -1.98 6.75
CA THR A 4 -2.08 -2.09 5.29
C THR A 4 -1.94 -3.56 4.92
N LEU A 5 -3.03 -4.20 4.52
CA LEU A 5 -3.06 -5.59 4.08
C LEU A 5 -3.05 -5.58 2.55
N LEU A 6 -1.92 -5.89 1.92
CA LEU A 6 -1.91 -6.27 0.51
C LEU A 6 -2.41 -7.72 0.42
N THR A 7 -3.44 -7.94 -0.38
CA THR A 7 -3.96 -9.29 -0.64
C THR A 7 -3.31 -9.79 -1.92
N PHE A 8 -2.54 -10.87 -1.82
CA PHE A 8 -1.82 -11.46 -2.94
C PHE A 8 -2.70 -12.47 -3.68
N LEU A 9 -2.83 -12.30 -5.00
CA LEU A 9 -3.13 -13.39 -5.90
C LEU A 9 -1.80 -13.84 -6.49
N ALA A 10 -1.26 -14.95 -5.97
CA ALA A 10 -0.05 -15.54 -6.50
C ALA A 10 -0.29 -15.95 -7.97
N PRO A 11 0.57 -15.56 -8.93
CA PRO A 11 0.49 -16.10 -10.27
C PRO A 11 0.71 -17.61 -10.22
N LEU A 12 -0.18 -18.36 -10.86
CA LEU A 12 -0.10 -19.80 -11.01
C LEU A 12 1.08 -20.13 -11.93
N THR A 13 2.29 -20.21 -11.38
CA THR A 13 3.46 -20.72 -12.11
C THR A 13 3.37 -22.24 -12.15
N LEU A 14 2.96 -22.77 -13.30
CA LEU A 14 3.00 -24.20 -13.61
C LEU A 14 4.47 -24.60 -13.81
N LEU A 15 5.17 -24.94 -12.72
CA LEU A 15 6.45 -25.64 -12.84
C LEU A 15 6.16 -27.13 -13.02
N ALA A 16 6.66 -27.69 -14.13
CA ALA A 16 6.75 -29.13 -14.29
C ALA A 16 7.56 -29.69 -13.11
N ALA A 17 7.03 -30.72 -12.45
CA ALA A 17 7.75 -31.45 -11.41
C ALA A 17 8.96 -32.14 -12.06
N ASP A 18 10.16 -31.66 -11.72
CA ASP A 18 11.40 -32.36 -12.05
C ASP A 18 11.67 -33.40 -10.94
N GLU A 19 11.61 -34.67 -11.31
CA GLU A 19 11.95 -35.81 -10.46
C GLU A 19 13.47 -35.89 -10.29
N SER A 20 14.10 -35.06 -9.46
CA SER A 20 15.55 -35.19 -9.24
C SER A 20 16.08 -34.62 -7.91
N CYS A 21 15.48 -34.98 -6.78
CA CYS A 21 16.09 -34.70 -5.47
C CYS A 21 17.10 -35.78 -5.00
N CYS A 22 17.20 -36.93 -5.68
CA CYS A 22 18.10 -38.01 -5.26
C CYS A 22 19.36 -38.20 -6.13
N ASP A 23 19.45 -37.57 -7.31
CA ASP A 23 20.57 -37.84 -8.24
C ASP A 23 21.48 -36.64 -8.55
N SER A 24 21.19 -35.42 -8.08
CA SER A 24 22.00 -34.25 -8.42
C SER A 24 22.85 -33.73 -7.26
N TYR A 25 23.91 -34.47 -6.94
CA TYR A 25 25.08 -33.89 -6.24
C TYR A 25 26.31 -33.80 -7.17
N ASN A 26 26.19 -34.22 -8.44
CA ASN A 26 27.33 -34.35 -9.36
C ASN A 26 27.37 -33.35 -10.53
N ASP A 27 26.33 -32.55 -10.76
CA ASP A 27 26.40 -31.46 -11.75
C ASP A 27 26.53 -30.11 -11.06
N CYS A 28 27.77 -29.73 -10.80
CA CYS A 28 28.12 -28.37 -10.40
C CYS A 28 27.99 -27.42 -11.60
N CYS A 29 26.75 -27.07 -11.95
CA CYS A 29 26.47 -26.10 -12.99
C CYS A 29 25.99 -24.80 -12.35
N MET A 30 26.86 -23.78 -12.40
CA MET A 30 26.48 -22.39 -12.15
C MET A 30 25.46 -21.97 -13.20
N ASN A 31 24.23 -21.69 -12.77
CA ASN A 31 23.14 -21.35 -13.67
C ASN A 31 22.56 -19.99 -13.30
N TRP A 32 22.28 -19.19 -14.33
CA TRP A 32 21.52 -17.95 -14.19
C TRP A 32 20.07 -18.24 -14.56
N LYS A 33 19.14 -17.85 -13.68
CA LYS A 33 17.71 -17.86 -13.98
C LYS A 33 17.19 -16.43 -13.92
N PHE A 34 16.33 -16.12 -14.87
CA PHE A 34 15.67 -14.82 -14.94
C PHE A 34 14.17 -15.04 -15.06
N ALA A 35 13.40 -14.31 -14.26
CA ALA A 35 11.95 -14.38 -14.29
C ALA A 35 11.32 -12.99 -14.28
N ILE A 36 10.23 -12.86 -15.04
CA ILE A 36 9.35 -11.69 -15.05
C ILE A 36 7.97 -12.17 -14.62
N SER A 37 7.44 -11.57 -13.57
CA SER A 37 6.11 -11.89 -13.05
C SER A 37 5.21 -10.67 -13.13
N PRO A 38 4.13 -10.69 -13.93
CA PRO A 38 3.09 -9.68 -13.84
C PRO A 38 2.34 -9.87 -12.52
N LEU A 39 2.08 -8.78 -11.82
CA LEU A 39 1.37 -8.76 -10.55
C LEU A 39 0.02 -8.12 -10.76
N LEU A 40 -1.05 -8.71 -10.24
CA LEU A 40 -2.36 -8.06 -10.17
C LEU A 40 -2.66 -7.83 -8.69
N TRP A 41 -2.59 -6.57 -8.24
CA TRP A 41 -2.69 -6.21 -6.83
C TRP A 41 -3.78 -5.16 -6.61
N GLN A 42 -4.47 -5.28 -5.49
CA GLN A 42 -5.38 -4.28 -4.97
C GLN A 42 -4.77 -3.69 -3.70
N ALA A 43 -4.54 -2.37 -3.70
CA ALA A 43 -4.08 -1.70 -2.49
C ALA A 43 -5.24 -1.52 -1.50
N HIS A 44 -4.95 -1.60 -0.21
CA HIS A 44 -5.91 -1.29 0.84
C HIS A 44 -5.24 -0.43 1.91
N GLU A 45 -5.76 0.79 2.08
CA GLU A 45 -5.28 1.72 3.10
C GLU A 45 -6.48 2.26 3.90
N GLU A 46 -6.41 2.07 5.22
CA GLU A 46 -7.40 2.61 6.15
C GLU A 46 -7.04 4.05 6.53
N GLY A 47 -8.03 4.83 6.97
CA GLY A 47 -7.82 6.22 7.39
C GLY A 47 -7.85 7.23 6.25
N LEU A 48 -8.20 6.79 5.03
CA LEU A 48 -8.44 7.66 3.86
C LEU A 48 -9.91 8.09 3.76
N ASP A 49 -10.57 8.20 4.90
CA ASP A 49 -11.94 8.69 5.01
C ASP A 49 -11.91 10.20 4.71
N TYR A 50 -12.59 10.64 3.66
CA TYR A 50 -12.50 12.05 3.21
C TYR A 50 -13.73 12.87 3.58
N ALA A 51 -14.90 12.22 3.67
CA ALA A 51 -16.17 12.89 3.90
C ALA A 51 -17.16 12.01 4.64
N ILE A 52 -18.09 12.63 5.37
CA ILE A 52 -19.26 11.98 5.97
C ILE A 52 -20.50 12.53 5.28
N LYS A 53 -21.25 11.67 4.59
CA LYS A 53 -22.51 12.04 3.93
C LYS A 53 -23.70 11.73 4.83
N ASN A 54 -24.45 12.76 5.23
CA ASN A 54 -25.66 12.65 6.03
C ASN A 54 -26.91 12.56 5.12
N GLN A 55 -27.76 11.55 5.37
CA GLN A 55 -28.98 11.28 4.58
C GLN A 55 -30.22 12.06 5.04
N SER A 56 -30.19 12.73 6.20
CA SER A 56 -31.39 13.37 6.77
C SER A 56 -31.08 14.64 7.56
N GLY A 57 -31.18 15.80 6.90
CA GLY A 57 -31.71 17.03 7.50
C GLY A 57 -30.80 17.84 8.41
N LEU A 58 -30.68 19.13 8.03
CA LEU A 58 -30.13 20.26 8.79
C LEU A 58 -28.60 20.29 8.93
N ALA A 59 -28.05 21.49 9.09
CA ALA A 59 -26.63 21.81 9.16
C ALA A 59 -25.90 21.24 10.41
N PHE A 60 -26.39 20.13 10.96
CA PHE A 60 -25.85 19.46 12.15
C PHE A 60 -25.58 17.99 11.82
N ILE A 61 -24.50 17.46 12.39
CA ILE A 61 -24.15 16.05 12.28
C ILE A 61 -25.23 15.26 13.03
N ASN A 62 -26.04 14.46 12.31
CA ASN A 62 -26.89 13.46 12.93
C ASN A 62 -26.12 12.12 13.02
N ASN A 63 -26.61 11.18 13.84
CA ASN A 63 -26.00 9.86 13.97
C ASN A 63 -26.24 8.93 12.76
N ASN A 64 -26.79 9.42 11.65
CA ASN A 64 -27.11 8.66 10.44
C ASN A 64 -26.26 9.16 9.25
N GLY A 65 -24.94 9.20 9.45
CA GLY A 65 -23.95 9.55 8.43
C GLY A 65 -23.25 8.32 7.85
N ASN A 66 -23.08 8.30 6.53
CA ASN A 66 -22.28 7.30 5.82
C ASN A 66 -20.87 7.88 5.54
N VAL A 67 -19.84 7.18 6.02
CA VAL A 67 -18.44 7.57 5.80
C VAL A 67 -18.04 7.21 4.37
N LYS A 68 -17.57 8.20 3.62
CA LYS A 68 -17.06 8.04 2.27
C LYS A 68 -15.56 7.80 2.28
N ARG A 69 -15.16 6.77 1.55
CA ARG A 69 -13.80 6.24 1.46
C ARG A 69 -13.45 6.08 -0.01
N ILE A 70 -12.15 6.13 -0.30
CA ILE A 70 -11.67 5.77 -1.62
C ILE A 70 -11.83 4.27 -1.82
N ASP A 71 -12.47 3.90 -2.92
CA ASP A 71 -12.47 2.53 -3.42
C ASP A 71 -11.20 2.29 -4.25
N PHE A 72 -10.57 1.15 -4.04
CA PHE A 72 -9.36 0.74 -4.74
C PHE A 72 -9.70 -0.36 -5.75
N ASP A 73 -9.27 -0.17 -6.98
CA ASP A 73 -9.38 -1.19 -8.02
C ASP A 73 -8.11 -2.07 -8.09
N TRP A 74 -8.24 -3.21 -8.75
CA TRP A 74 -7.11 -4.07 -9.06
C TRP A 74 -6.25 -3.42 -10.16
N GLU A 75 -4.96 -3.30 -9.90
CA GLU A 75 -4.00 -2.68 -10.79
C GLU A 75 -2.82 -3.61 -11.06
N TRP A 76 -2.19 -3.43 -12.22
CA TRP A 76 -1.04 -4.23 -12.60
C TRP A 76 0.26 -3.67 -12.01
N GLY A 77 1.13 -4.58 -11.58
CA GLY A 77 2.52 -4.34 -11.21
C GLY A 77 3.44 -5.33 -11.91
N VAL A 78 4.73 -5.21 -11.64
CA VAL A 78 5.75 -6.11 -12.19
C VAL A 78 6.76 -6.47 -11.13
N ARG A 79 7.19 -7.74 -11.15
CA ARG A 79 8.30 -8.25 -10.37
C ARG A 79 9.32 -8.86 -11.31
N LEU A 80 10.56 -8.41 -11.19
CA LEU A 80 11.71 -8.96 -11.89
C LEU A 80 12.57 -9.72 -10.90
N ASN A 81 13.05 -10.88 -11.32
CA ASN A 81 13.84 -11.76 -10.48
C ASN A 81 15.06 -12.26 -11.27
N LEU A 82 16.22 -12.20 -10.63
CA LEU A 82 17.47 -12.75 -11.15
C LEU A 82 18.07 -13.65 -10.07
N GLU A 83 18.20 -14.93 -10.37
CA GLU A 83 18.72 -15.96 -9.48
C GLU A 83 20.01 -16.52 -10.05
N TYR A 84 20.98 -16.75 -9.17
CA TYR A 84 22.26 -17.37 -9.47
C TYR A 84 22.48 -18.54 -8.52
N ASP A 85 22.45 -19.75 -9.07
CA ASP A 85 22.66 -20.98 -8.31
C ASP A 85 24.16 -21.23 -8.12
N THR A 86 24.59 -21.37 -6.85
CA THR A 86 25.96 -21.76 -6.52
C THR A 86 26.01 -23.21 -6.06
N CYS A 87 27.01 -23.96 -6.51
CA CYS A 87 27.09 -25.40 -6.25
C CYS A 87 27.24 -25.79 -4.76
N CYS A 88 27.73 -24.90 -3.90
CA CYS A 88 28.21 -25.27 -2.57
C CYS A 88 27.57 -24.47 -1.42
N ILE A 89 26.95 -23.32 -1.71
CA ILE A 89 26.55 -22.34 -0.68
C ILE A 89 25.04 -22.07 -0.71
N GLY A 90 24.40 -22.26 -1.87
CA GLY A 90 22.97 -22.04 -2.09
C GLY A 90 22.68 -21.09 -3.26
N ASP A 91 21.51 -20.47 -3.26
CA ASP A 91 21.05 -19.54 -4.30
C ASP A 91 21.25 -18.08 -3.88
N LEU A 92 21.78 -17.26 -4.78
CA LEU A 92 21.80 -15.80 -4.66
C LEU A 92 20.71 -15.23 -5.57
N GLU A 93 19.79 -14.47 -5.00
CA GLU A 93 18.64 -13.95 -5.74
C GLU A 93 18.49 -12.44 -5.53
N VAL A 94 18.25 -11.71 -6.62
CA VAL A 94 17.90 -10.28 -6.61
C VAL A 94 16.49 -10.14 -7.16
N GLU A 95 15.60 -9.56 -6.36
CA GLU A 95 14.21 -9.35 -6.74
C GLU A 95 13.87 -7.86 -6.67
N TRP A 96 13.31 -7.32 -7.74
CA TRP A 96 12.79 -5.96 -7.78
C TRP A 96 11.29 -5.99 -8.08
N THR A 97 10.50 -5.36 -7.23
CA THR A 97 9.05 -5.23 -7.41
C THR A 97 8.67 -3.76 -7.58
N TYR A 98 7.93 -3.47 -8.64
CA TYR A 98 7.35 -2.16 -8.91
C TYR A 98 5.83 -2.27 -8.99
N PHE A 99 5.15 -1.39 -8.24
CA PHE A 99 3.70 -1.32 -8.25
C PHE A 99 3.23 0.14 -8.18
N ARG A 100 2.22 0.47 -8.98
CA ARG A 100 1.61 1.79 -9.02
C ARG A 100 0.10 1.65 -9.10
N THR A 101 -0.61 2.40 -8.27
CA THR A 101 -2.07 2.42 -8.27
C THR A 101 -2.59 3.83 -7.99
N THR A 102 -3.80 4.09 -8.44
CA THR A 102 -4.52 5.33 -8.16
C THR A 102 -5.95 5.01 -7.74
N GLY A 103 -6.40 5.56 -6.62
CA GLY A 103 -7.78 5.47 -6.17
C GLY A 103 -8.45 6.83 -6.28
N LYS A 104 -9.71 6.87 -6.69
CA LYS A 104 -10.49 8.12 -6.80
C LYS A 104 -11.92 7.87 -6.35
N ASP A 105 -12.47 8.78 -5.57
CA ASP A 105 -13.89 8.80 -5.26
C ASP A 105 -14.42 10.23 -5.26
N SER A 106 -15.73 10.37 -5.49
CA SER A 106 -16.42 11.64 -5.40
C SER A 106 -17.84 11.45 -4.92
N THR A 107 -18.28 12.34 -4.03
CA THR A 107 -19.66 12.37 -3.54
C THR A 107 -20.25 13.75 -3.70
N SER A 108 -21.56 13.79 -3.91
CA SER A 108 -22.34 15.02 -3.90
C SER A 108 -23.59 14.85 -3.04
N ALA A 109 -24.06 15.97 -2.50
CA ALA A 109 -25.26 16.04 -1.70
C ALA A 109 -26.11 17.22 -2.17
N ILE A 110 -27.42 17.00 -2.20
CA ILE A 110 -28.43 18.02 -2.47
C ILE A 110 -29.32 18.08 -1.24
N PHE A 111 -29.70 19.29 -0.83
CA PHE A 111 -30.58 19.50 0.31
C PHE A 111 -31.81 18.56 0.27
N PRO A 112 -32.13 17.84 1.36
CA PRO A 112 -31.67 18.02 2.75
C PRO A 112 -30.40 17.22 3.13
N GLU A 113 -29.72 16.59 2.18
CA GLU A 113 -28.44 15.91 2.42
C GLU A 113 -27.31 16.93 2.63
N ALA A 114 -26.30 16.54 3.41
CA ALA A 114 -25.11 17.35 3.68
C ALA A 114 -23.85 16.48 3.66
N ILE A 115 -22.73 17.04 3.23
CA ILE A 115 -21.41 16.41 3.33
C ILE A 115 -20.58 17.17 4.35
N PHE A 116 -19.93 16.45 5.25
CA PHE A 116 -19.00 17.03 6.22
C PHE A 116 -17.58 16.52 5.92
N PRO A 117 -16.59 17.39 5.69
CA PRO A 117 -15.21 16.95 5.51
C PRO A 117 -14.68 16.35 6.82
N VAL A 118 -13.96 15.23 6.73
CA VAL A 118 -13.33 14.58 7.89
C VAL A 118 -12.06 15.34 8.31
N TRP A 119 -11.36 15.89 7.33
CA TRP A 119 -10.16 16.67 7.50
C TRP A 119 -10.53 18.14 7.43
N THR A 120 -10.40 18.86 8.54
CA THR A 120 -10.59 20.32 8.60
C THR A 120 -9.73 20.90 9.72
N ILE A 121 -9.27 22.15 9.56
CA ILE A 121 -8.51 22.81 10.61
C ILE A 121 -9.28 22.90 11.95
N PRO A 122 -8.58 22.79 13.08
CA PRO A 122 -9.15 23.12 14.39
C PRO A 122 -9.66 24.56 14.41
N GLY A 123 -10.93 24.74 14.78
CA GLY A 123 -11.57 26.05 14.92
C GLY A 123 -12.31 26.57 13.69
N SER A 124 -12.33 25.83 12.57
CA SER A 124 -13.28 26.10 11.48
C SER A 124 -14.72 25.80 11.96
N SER A 125 -15.67 26.62 11.52
CA SER A 125 -17.08 26.24 11.64
C SER A 125 -17.38 25.18 10.60
N ILE A 126 -17.83 24.00 11.06
CA ILE A 126 -18.18 22.88 10.19
C ILE A 126 -19.37 23.29 9.31
N THR A 127 -19.07 23.70 8.08
CA THR A 127 -20.09 24.07 7.09
C THR A 127 -20.31 22.88 6.18
N PRO A 128 -21.57 22.47 5.92
CA PRO A 128 -21.83 21.33 5.05
C PRO A 128 -21.41 21.66 3.62
N SER A 129 -20.56 20.81 3.05
CA SER A 129 -20.16 20.90 1.65
C SER A 129 -21.21 20.27 0.71
N THR A 130 -21.26 20.76 -0.52
CA THR A 130 -22.16 20.20 -1.55
C THR A 130 -21.50 19.08 -2.35
N LYS A 131 -20.16 19.14 -2.47
CA LYS A 131 -19.35 18.18 -3.20
C LYS A 131 -18.05 17.94 -2.44
N ALA A 132 -17.63 16.69 -2.40
CA ALA A 132 -16.32 16.29 -1.91
C ALA A 132 -15.71 15.27 -2.88
N LYS A 133 -14.42 15.41 -3.13
CA LYS A 133 -13.64 14.52 -4.00
C LYS A 133 -12.36 14.12 -3.30
N ALA A 134 -11.91 12.91 -3.54
CA ALA A 134 -10.67 12.40 -3.00
C ALA A 134 -9.90 11.65 -4.09
N ASN A 135 -8.60 11.93 -4.17
CA ASN A 135 -7.68 11.25 -5.08
C ASN A 135 -6.49 10.74 -4.28
N TRP A 136 -6.19 9.46 -4.41
CA TRP A 136 -5.02 8.85 -3.80
C TRP A 136 -4.13 8.20 -4.86
N LYS A 137 -2.82 8.29 -4.68
CA LYS A 137 -1.82 7.71 -5.56
C LYS A 137 -0.75 7.03 -4.74
N LEU A 138 -0.36 5.84 -5.17
CA LEU A 138 0.72 5.06 -4.56
C LEU A 138 1.72 4.65 -5.61
N ILE A 139 3.00 4.78 -5.26
CA ILE A 139 4.11 4.19 -6.00
C ILE A 139 4.97 3.41 -5.00
N LEU A 140 5.13 2.12 -5.25
CA LEU A 140 5.90 1.20 -4.42
C LEU A 140 7.07 0.63 -5.24
N ASN A 141 8.26 0.68 -4.66
CA ASN A 141 9.45 -0.02 -5.14
C ASN A 141 10.01 -0.86 -4.00
N LEU A 142 10.21 -2.16 -4.22
CA LEU A 142 10.89 -3.05 -3.28
C LEU A 142 12.08 -3.68 -3.99
N LEU A 143 13.21 -3.77 -3.32
CA LEU A 143 14.40 -4.46 -3.79
C LEU A 143 14.89 -5.40 -2.70
N ASP A 144 14.98 -6.69 -3.02
CA ASP A 144 15.41 -7.73 -2.11
C ASP A 144 16.67 -8.39 -2.65
N LEU A 145 17.71 -8.49 -1.81
CA LEU A 145 18.89 -9.32 -2.04
C LEU A 145 18.81 -10.52 -1.12
N ARG A 146 18.75 -11.73 -1.67
CA ARG A 146 18.43 -12.97 -0.95
C ARG A 146 19.54 -14.00 -1.10
N LEU A 147 19.82 -14.69 -0.01
CA LEU A 147 20.68 -15.86 0.10
C LEU A 147 19.81 -17.01 0.61
N GLY A 148 19.54 -17.98 -0.25
CA GLY A 148 18.81 -19.19 0.09
C GLY A 148 19.75 -20.37 0.29
N ALA A 149 19.28 -21.39 1.00
CA ALA A 149 19.95 -22.67 1.13
C ALA A 149 18.97 -23.80 0.81
N HIS A 150 19.42 -24.81 0.08
CA HIS A 150 18.61 -25.99 -0.21
C HIS A 150 18.68 -26.98 0.95
N TYR A 151 17.52 -27.42 1.43
CA TYR A 151 17.41 -28.45 2.46
C TYR A 151 16.34 -29.47 2.05
N CYS A 152 16.77 -30.68 1.72
CA CYS A 152 15.88 -31.76 1.26
C CYS A 152 15.86 -32.88 2.32
N PRO A 153 15.01 -32.77 3.35
CA PRO A 153 14.95 -33.81 4.39
C PRO A 153 14.39 -35.14 3.86
N THR A 154 13.57 -35.10 2.80
CA THR A 154 12.94 -36.28 2.20
C THR A 154 12.77 -36.09 0.69
N CYS A 155 12.49 -37.15 -0.07
CA CYS A 155 12.29 -37.07 -1.52
C CYS A 155 11.00 -36.32 -1.93
N PHE A 156 10.04 -36.20 -1.01
CA PHE A 156 8.74 -35.57 -1.26
C PHE A 156 8.66 -34.12 -0.75
N LEU A 157 9.62 -33.67 0.04
CA LEU A 157 9.62 -32.35 0.65
C LEU A 157 10.96 -31.66 0.41
N GLU A 158 10.91 -30.56 -0.32
CA GLU A 158 12.02 -29.63 -0.49
C GLU A 158 11.74 -28.36 0.34
N LEU A 159 12.70 -27.99 1.17
CA LEU A 159 12.68 -26.77 1.97
C LEU A 159 13.81 -25.86 1.49
N ARG A 160 13.49 -24.60 1.23
CA ARG A 160 14.48 -23.55 0.93
C ARG A 160 14.31 -22.39 1.90
N PRO A 161 14.91 -22.48 3.11
CA PRO A 161 15.02 -21.32 3.97
C PRO A 161 15.92 -20.27 3.31
N PHE A 162 15.59 -19.00 3.50
CA PHE A 162 16.40 -17.90 3.00
C PHE A 162 16.49 -16.74 3.98
N LEU A 163 17.63 -16.05 3.88
CA LEU A 163 17.89 -14.76 4.50
C LEU A 163 18.02 -13.72 3.39
N ALA A 164 17.39 -12.58 3.56
CA ALA A 164 17.43 -11.49 2.60
C ALA A 164 17.63 -10.14 3.29
N LEU A 165 18.25 -9.22 2.58
CA LEU A 165 18.25 -7.80 2.89
C LEU A 165 17.26 -7.12 1.95
N SER A 166 16.21 -6.54 2.53
CA SER A 166 15.12 -5.89 1.81
C SER A 166 15.21 -4.39 1.99
N THR A 167 15.03 -3.64 0.91
CA THR A 167 14.87 -2.18 0.94
C THR A 167 13.63 -1.79 0.16
N GLY A 168 12.94 -0.76 0.64
CA GLY A 168 11.68 -0.32 0.06
C GLY A 168 11.54 1.19 0.03
N TRP A 169 10.89 1.67 -1.02
CA TRP A 169 10.47 3.06 -1.17
C TRP A 169 8.98 3.09 -1.48
N LEU A 170 8.25 3.92 -0.75
CA LEU A 170 6.80 4.05 -0.84
C LEU A 170 6.45 5.53 -0.89
N ASN A 171 5.92 5.99 -2.02
CA ASN A 171 5.50 7.38 -2.18
C ASN A 171 3.98 7.42 -2.29
N GLN A 172 3.32 8.09 -1.35
CA GLN A 172 1.88 8.25 -1.31
C GLN A 172 1.49 9.73 -1.41
N LYS A 173 0.49 10.02 -2.24
CA LYS A 173 -0.14 11.35 -2.32
C LYS A 173 -1.63 11.20 -2.17
N PHE A 174 -2.22 11.96 -1.26
CA PHE A 174 -3.65 11.96 -0.96
C PHE A 174 -4.18 13.39 -1.02
N ASP A 175 -5.08 13.64 -1.97
CA ASP A 175 -5.61 14.97 -2.27
C ASP A 175 -7.12 14.96 -2.03
N ILE A 176 -7.62 15.91 -1.24
CA ILE A 176 -9.04 16.06 -0.92
C ILE A 176 -9.49 17.46 -1.34
N GLU A 177 -10.56 17.52 -2.13
CA GLU A 177 -11.20 18.77 -2.54
C GLU A 177 -12.65 18.77 -2.03
N SER A 178 -13.01 19.75 -1.21
CA SER A 178 -14.37 19.94 -0.71
C SER A 178 -14.88 21.33 -1.11
N SER A 179 -15.98 21.38 -1.86
CA SER A 179 -16.49 22.62 -2.43
C SER A 179 -17.98 22.84 -2.24
N GLY A 180 -18.32 24.12 -2.19
CA GLY A 180 -19.67 24.63 -1.98
C GLY A 180 -20.13 24.46 -0.54
N GLY A 181 -21.18 25.18 -0.18
CA GLY A 181 -21.75 25.21 1.16
C GLY A 181 -22.56 26.49 1.30
N VAL A 182 -23.66 26.44 2.05
CA VAL A 182 -24.53 27.60 2.28
C VAL A 182 -24.48 27.92 3.76
N SER A 183 -23.95 29.08 4.13
CA SER A 183 -24.01 29.56 5.51
C SER A 183 -25.44 29.96 5.85
N GLN A 184 -26.00 29.35 6.89
CA GLN A 184 -27.17 29.88 7.58
C GLN A 184 -26.72 30.52 8.90
N GLY A 185 -26.28 31.79 8.88
CA GLY A 185 -26.01 32.55 10.10
C GLY A 185 -25.06 33.75 9.91
N GLY A 186 -25.51 34.94 10.32
CA GLY A 186 -24.92 36.24 9.96
C GLY A 186 -23.60 36.68 10.60
N ALA A 187 -22.67 35.78 10.96
CA ALA A 187 -21.33 36.18 11.43
C ALA A 187 -20.24 35.09 11.43
N ALA A 188 -20.45 33.91 10.82
CA ALA A 188 -19.43 32.86 10.76
C ALA A 188 -18.73 32.85 9.40
N LEU A 189 -17.40 32.73 9.39
CA LEU A 189 -16.60 32.59 8.17
C LEU A 189 -17.04 31.34 7.40
N THR A 190 -17.75 31.52 6.29
CA THR A 190 -18.18 30.42 5.41
C THR A 190 -16.98 29.88 4.64
N VAL A 191 -16.72 28.57 4.73
CA VAL A 191 -15.74 27.90 3.86
C VAL A 191 -16.43 27.58 2.53
N LEU A 192 -15.97 28.21 1.45
CA LEU A 192 -16.47 28.02 0.08
C LEU A 192 -15.77 26.85 -0.62
N ASP A 193 -14.49 26.70 -0.35
CA ASP A 193 -13.62 25.69 -0.94
C ASP A 193 -12.51 25.33 0.05
N ASP A 194 -12.21 24.05 0.14
CA ASP A 194 -11.17 23.49 1.00
C ASP A 194 -10.41 22.41 0.21
N ASP A 195 -9.12 22.65 0.02
CA ASP A 195 -8.21 21.80 -0.74
C ASP A 195 -7.05 21.36 0.17
N ILE A 196 -6.98 20.06 0.43
CA ILE A 196 -6.02 19.43 1.32
C ILE A 196 -5.13 18.48 0.50
N ASP A 197 -3.86 18.83 0.39
CA ASP A 197 -2.79 18.00 -0.19
C ASP A 197 -2.00 17.33 0.95
N MET A 198 -2.04 16.00 1.04
CA MET A 198 -1.22 15.19 1.93
C MET A 198 -0.22 14.33 1.15
N LYS A 199 1.02 14.26 1.67
CA LYS A 199 2.11 13.46 1.11
C LYS A 199 2.77 12.64 2.20
N ASN A 200 3.07 11.39 1.87
CA ASN A 200 3.80 10.46 2.72
C ASN A 200 4.83 9.72 1.87
N ASP A 201 6.10 10.07 2.05
CA ASP A 201 7.22 9.37 1.42
C ASP A 201 7.95 8.54 2.48
N PHE A 202 8.10 7.24 2.22
CA PHE A 202 8.78 6.31 3.12
C PHE A 202 9.94 5.65 2.39
N TRP A 203 11.06 5.52 3.09
CA TRP A 203 12.13 4.60 2.70
C TRP A 203 12.54 3.76 3.90
N GLY A 204 12.92 2.51 3.67
CA GLY A 204 13.44 1.67 4.74
C GLY A 204 14.25 0.51 4.24
N ILE A 205 15.06 -0.03 5.13
CA ILE A 205 15.91 -1.20 4.89
C ILE A 205 15.86 -2.13 6.11
N GLY A 206 15.95 -3.42 5.88
CA GLY A 206 16.10 -4.37 6.96
C GLY A 206 16.09 -5.83 6.54
N PRO A 207 16.26 -6.73 7.51
CA PRO A 207 16.33 -8.15 7.23
C PRO A 207 14.95 -8.72 6.88
N LYS A 208 14.95 -9.67 5.96
CA LYS A 208 13.82 -10.48 5.54
C LYS A 208 14.20 -11.94 5.66
N PHE A 209 13.33 -12.74 6.24
CA PHE A 209 13.52 -14.18 6.41
C PHE A 209 12.34 -14.88 5.77
N GLY A 210 12.58 -16.04 5.18
CA GLY A 210 11.48 -16.82 4.64
C GLY A 210 11.84 -18.27 4.41
N LEU A 211 10.82 -19.00 4.02
CA LEU A 211 10.88 -20.42 3.73
C LEU A 211 10.02 -20.67 2.50
N LYS A 212 10.64 -21.18 1.43
CA LYS A 212 9.92 -21.78 0.30
C LYS A 212 9.83 -23.28 0.56
N THR A 213 8.66 -23.87 0.36
CA THR A 213 8.42 -25.30 0.53
C THR A 213 7.80 -25.86 -0.72
N ASN A 214 8.27 -27.02 -1.17
CA ASN A 214 7.70 -27.74 -2.31
C ASN A 214 7.44 -29.19 -1.89
N TRP A 215 6.20 -29.62 -2.04
CA TRP A 215 5.69 -30.93 -1.62
C TRP A 215 5.29 -31.71 -2.87
N ASN A 216 6.11 -32.69 -3.25
CA ASN A 216 5.80 -33.59 -4.35
C ASN A 216 4.84 -34.68 -3.85
N LEU A 217 3.56 -34.56 -4.18
CA LEU A 217 2.51 -35.49 -3.74
C LEU A 217 2.45 -36.76 -4.62
N GLY A 218 3.27 -36.83 -5.66
CA GLY A 218 3.30 -37.90 -6.66
C GLY A 218 2.33 -37.66 -7.83
N CYS A 219 2.47 -38.47 -8.88
CA CYS A 219 1.58 -38.46 -10.06
C CYS A 219 1.50 -37.11 -10.80
N GLY A 220 2.58 -36.32 -10.81
CA GLY A 220 2.63 -35.01 -11.46
C GLY A 220 1.98 -33.87 -10.66
N PHE A 221 1.55 -34.13 -9.42
CA PHE A 221 1.03 -33.11 -8.52
C PHE A 221 2.11 -32.66 -7.53
N SER A 222 2.32 -31.35 -7.46
CA SER A 222 3.13 -30.69 -6.44
C SER A 222 2.34 -29.58 -5.76
N LEU A 223 2.57 -29.41 -4.47
CA LEU A 223 2.05 -28.31 -3.66
C LEU A 223 3.22 -27.44 -3.25
N PHE A 224 3.21 -26.17 -3.63
CA PHE A 224 4.18 -25.19 -3.18
C PHE A 224 3.58 -24.30 -2.10
N GLY A 225 4.40 -23.92 -1.12
CA GLY A 225 4.03 -22.99 -0.06
C GLY A 225 5.20 -22.06 0.23
N ASN A 226 4.99 -20.77 0.07
CA ASN A 226 5.99 -19.76 0.34
C ASN A 226 5.54 -18.94 1.55
N GLY A 227 6.49 -18.58 2.42
CA GLY A 227 6.19 -17.69 3.53
C GLY A 227 7.40 -16.86 3.86
N ASN A 228 7.23 -15.55 4.01
CA ASN A 228 8.31 -14.67 4.39
C ASN A 228 7.85 -13.54 5.31
N ILE A 229 8.81 -13.05 6.09
CA ILE A 229 8.65 -11.99 7.08
C ILE A 229 9.80 -11.00 6.88
N ALA A 230 9.48 -9.74 6.66
CA ALA A 230 10.47 -8.66 6.63
C ALA A 230 10.27 -7.70 7.80
N ILE A 231 11.38 -7.27 8.39
CA ILE A 231 11.41 -6.20 9.38
C ILE A 231 12.17 -5.05 8.74
N LEU A 232 11.45 -3.99 8.36
CA LEU A 232 12.05 -2.81 7.73
C LEU A 232 12.18 -1.70 8.76
N TYR A 233 13.39 -1.19 8.94
CA TYR A 233 13.65 0.04 9.68
C TYR A 233 13.81 1.18 8.69
N GLY A 234 13.02 2.22 8.84
CA GLY A 234 12.95 3.28 7.85
C GLY A 234 12.41 4.57 8.39
N GLU A 235 12.42 5.57 7.52
CA GLU A 235 12.06 6.95 7.79
C GLU A 235 10.83 7.33 6.97
N PHE A 236 9.94 8.08 7.60
CA PHE A 236 8.77 8.68 6.97
C PHE A 236 8.93 10.19 6.88
N ASP A 237 8.72 10.74 5.70
CA ASP A 237 8.61 12.17 5.44
C ASP A 237 7.14 12.49 5.14
N LEU A 238 6.46 13.09 6.13
CA LEU A 238 5.07 13.55 6.01
C LEU A 238 5.01 15.04 5.69
N SER A 239 4.07 15.42 4.83
CA SER A 239 3.73 16.83 4.58
C SER A 239 2.23 16.97 4.33
N GLN A 240 1.62 17.97 4.95
CA GLN A 240 0.23 18.35 4.73
C GLN A 240 0.18 19.83 4.33
N LYS A 241 -0.66 20.16 3.36
CA LYS A 241 -0.94 21.53 2.94
C LYS A 241 -2.44 21.69 2.77
N GLU A 242 -2.99 22.79 3.27
CA GLU A 242 -4.41 23.08 3.22
C GLU A 242 -4.61 24.48 2.65
N LYS A 243 -5.55 24.63 1.71
CA LYS A 243 -5.92 25.92 1.12
C LYS A 243 -7.41 26.12 1.32
N ILE A 244 -7.77 27.17 2.05
CA ILE A 244 -9.16 27.46 2.40
C ILE A 244 -9.57 28.78 1.73
N LEU A 245 -10.72 28.75 1.07
CA LEU A 245 -11.40 29.92 0.53
C LEU A 245 -12.56 30.30 1.44
N PHE A 246 -12.51 31.51 2.01
CA PHE A 246 -13.58 32.07 2.82
C PHE A 246 -14.47 33.02 2.01
N GLU A 247 -15.76 33.05 2.32
CA GLU A 247 -16.69 34.03 1.72
C GLU A 247 -16.34 35.46 2.16
N GLY A 248 -16.15 36.37 1.18
CA GLY A 248 -15.90 37.80 1.44
C GLY A 248 -14.47 38.17 1.86
N LEU A 249 -13.54 37.21 1.93
CA LEU A 249 -12.12 37.45 2.20
C LEU A 249 -11.25 36.94 1.04
N THR A 250 -10.04 37.51 0.90
CA THR A 250 -9.01 36.92 0.03
C THR A 250 -8.69 35.51 0.51
N PRO A 251 -8.36 34.56 -0.41
CA PRO A 251 -7.89 33.23 -0.05
C PRO A 251 -6.88 33.28 1.10
N ALA A 252 -7.19 32.61 2.20
CA ALA A 252 -6.23 32.47 3.29
C ALA A 252 -5.59 31.09 3.15
N THR A 253 -4.43 31.03 2.51
CA THR A 253 -3.64 29.79 2.52
C THR A 253 -3.05 29.61 3.90
N THR A 254 -3.68 28.73 4.69
CA THR A 254 -3.13 28.34 5.99
C THR A 254 -2.21 27.14 5.76
N TYR A 255 -0.91 27.39 5.80
CA TYR A 255 0.08 26.31 5.78
C TYR A 255 0.14 25.67 7.17
N LEU A 256 -0.73 24.70 7.45
CA LEU A 256 -0.44 23.74 8.52
C LEU A 256 0.59 22.74 7.99
N ASP A 257 1.83 23.21 7.92
CA ASP A 257 2.93 22.35 7.56
C ASP A 257 3.38 21.61 8.83
N ILE A 258 2.92 20.38 8.99
CA ILE A 258 3.49 19.41 9.93
C ILE A 258 4.86 19.01 9.34
N ARG A 259 5.78 19.98 9.31
CA ARG A 259 6.99 19.95 8.49
C ARG A 259 8.09 19.19 9.22
N LYS A 260 8.44 18.00 8.68
CA LYS A 260 9.59 17.15 9.02
C LYS A 260 9.58 16.46 10.39
N ASP A 261 8.50 15.78 10.72
CA ASP A 261 8.63 14.71 11.71
C ASP A 261 9.17 13.47 11.01
N LYS A 262 10.51 13.39 10.97
CA LYS A 262 11.24 12.19 10.59
C LYS A 262 11.09 11.19 11.73
N PHE A 263 10.16 10.26 11.58
CA PHE A 263 10.01 9.17 12.55
C PHE A 263 10.55 7.87 12.01
N TRP A 264 11.25 7.16 12.90
CA TRP A 264 11.76 5.83 12.63
C TRP A 264 10.78 4.82 13.17
N LEU A 265 10.27 3.94 12.30
CA LEU A 265 9.40 2.86 12.72
C LEU A 265 9.84 1.56 12.06
N SER A 266 9.84 0.49 12.86
CA SER A 266 9.94 -0.86 12.34
C SER A 266 8.59 -1.30 11.78
N ARG A 267 8.53 -1.74 10.53
CA ARG A 267 7.35 -2.41 9.97
C ARG A 267 7.60 -3.89 9.80
N VAL A 268 6.61 -4.70 10.19
CA VAL A 268 6.54 -6.13 9.88
C VAL A 268 5.71 -6.29 8.62
N TYR A 269 6.32 -6.82 7.57
CA TYR A 269 5.67 -7.19 6.32
C TYR A 269 5.61 -8.72 6.24
N LEU A 270 4.44 -9.25 5.88
CA LEU A 270 4.19 -10.68 5.71
C LEU A 270 3.73 -10.89 4.27
N ASP A 271 4.34 -11.85 3.59
CA ASP A 271 4.00 -12.25 2.22
C ASP A 271 3.97 -13.78 2.17
N PHE A 272 2.89 -14.32 1.60
CA PHE A 272 2.50 -15.72 1.61
C PHE A 272 2.13 -16.16 0.19
#